data_AF-H0XLA3-F1
#
_entry.id   AF-H0XLA3-F1
#
_cell.length_a   1.000
_cell.length_b   1.000
_cell.length_c   1.000
_cell.angle_alpha   90.00
_cell.angle_beta   90.00
_cell.angle_gamma   90.00
#
_symmetry.space_group_name_H-M   'P 1'
#
loop_
_entity.id
_entity.type
_entity.pdbx_description
1 polymer ?
#
loop_
_entity_poly.entity_id
_entity_poly.type
_entity_poly.pdbx_seq_one_letter_code
_entity_poly.pdbx_strand_id
1 'polypeptide(L)'
;MSTALDCEPPPEITEDIETIPIVELVSPPDHPLPFPSEGEWEPIPENTNVKASSHSSSLHGAVSVILGIFSLVLLMVCGFFAYQYFQSDEALESKRNDLKQWIESFHNKAENVLQVAKVLDQNKEALLGLQNQNVHIMEALQDLKFTQGDRCGPPLNNWVQYMGRCYHQTVKRVPWLNCSDLCISLKSSFFKTERNSLMNITKLLSVRQTWIGLYYKKENNEWKWEDGSSPSPSLSWCLPEPNVDFQGKCVYINADTVGTNDCTTPYSCMCEKPVCA
;
A
#
# COMPACT_ATOMS: atom_id res chain seq x y z
N MET A 1 13.43 -29.05 -31.83
CA MET A 1 14.63 -28.19 -31.76
C MET A 1 14.53 -27.42 -30.46
N SER A 2 15.23 -27.95 -29.47
CA SER A 2 15.34 -27.42 -28.12
C SER A 2 16.49 -26.43 -28.09
N THR A 3 16.34 -25.32 -27.37
CA THR A 3 17.46 -24.66 -26.68
C THR A 3 16.92 -23.99 -25.42
N ALA A 4 17.12 -24.69 -24.30
CA ALA A 4 17.22 -24.13 -22.97
C ALA A 4 18.48 -23.25 -22.89
N LEU A 5 18.46 -22.26 -22.00
CA LEU A 5 19.67 -21.55 -21.57
C LEU A 5 19.61 -21.45 -20.04
N ASP A 6 20.48 -22.24 -19.44
CA ASP A 6 20.71 -22.43 -18.01
C ASP A 6 21.38 -21.23 -17.34
N CYS A 7 21.14 -21.14 -16.04
CA CYS A 7 21.83 -20.34 -15.03
C CYS A 7 23.23 -20.90 -14.72
N GLU A 8 24.24 -20.04 -14.49
CA GLU A 8 25.31 -20.14 -13.46
C GLU A 8 26.44 -19.09 -13.71
N PRO A 9 27.44 -18.90 -12.82
CA PRO A 9 27.46 -18.48 -11.41
C PRO A 9 28.26 -17.15 -11.23
N PRO A 10 28.43 -16.60 -10.01
CA PRO A 10 29.05 -15.29 -9.77
C PRO A 10 30.58 -15.37 -9.56
N PRO A 11 31.35 -14.30 -9.84
CA PRO A 11 32.75 -14.23 -9.45
C PRO A 11 32.97 -13.50 -8.10
N GLU A 12 33.43 -14.33 -7.18
CA GLU A 12 34.43 -14.22 -6.10
C GLU A 12 35.31 -12.94 -5.92
N ILE A 13 35.23 -12.40 -4.69
CA ILE A 13 36.28 -11.94 -3.72
C ILE A 13 37.29 -10.82 -4.10
N THR A 14 37.34 -9.76 -3.28
CA THR A 14 38.49 -9.44 -2.40
C THR A 14 38.10 -8.48 -1.28
N GLU A 15 38.19 -8.98 -0.05
CA GLU A 15 38.22 -8.21 1.21
C GLU A 15 39.64 -7.68 1.43
N ASP A 16 39.78 -6.38 1.71
CA ASP A 16 41.01 -5.84 2.30
C ASP A 16 40.76 -5.55 3.78
N ILE A 17 41.38 -6.38 4.61
CA ILE A 17 41.56 -6.22 6.05
C ILE A 17 42.84 -5.42 6.25
N GLU A 18 42.75 -4.24 6.87
CA GLU A 18 43.93 -3.55 7.39
C GLU A 18 43.85 -3.45 8.92
N THR A 19 44.58 -4.36 9.56
CA THR A 19 44.85 -4.41 11.00
C THR A 19 46.18 -3.71 11.25
N ILE A 20 46.22 -2.67 12.09
CA ILE A 20 47.47 -2.04 12.56
C ILE A 20 47.41 -1.85 14.09
N PRO A 21 48.53 -2.07 14.81
CA PRO A 21 48.51 -2.83 16.05
C PRO A 21 48.55 -1.98 17.32
N ILE A 22 48.22 -2.68 18.41
CA ILE A 22 48.40 -2.30 19.81
C ILE A 22 49.89 -2.09 20.09
N VAL A 23 50.27 -0.95 20.67
CA VAL A 23 51.58 -0.75 21.30
C VAL A 23 51.40 -0.83 22.81
N GLU A 24 51.99 -1.87 23.38
CA GLU A 24 52.13 -2.10 24.82
C GLU A 24 53.09 -1.09 25.47
N LEU A 25 52.78 -0.76 26.73
CA LEU A 25 53.67 -0.13 27.68
C LEU A 25 54.92 -1.00 27.93
N VAL A 26 56.09 -0.38 27.86
CA VAL A 26 57.31 -0.89 28.52
C VAL A 26 57.89 0.22 29.40
N SER A 27 57.93 -0.04 30.70
CA SER A 27 58.66 0.72 31.72
C SER A 27 60.18 0.59 31.54
N PRO A 28 60.99 1.62 31.84
CA PRO A 28 62.42 1.46 31.98
C PRO A 28 62.80 0.89 33.35
N PRO A 29 63.91 0.14 33.45
CA PRO A 29 64.28 -0.63 34.63
C PRO A 29 65.11 0.17 35.63
N ASP A 30 65.03 -0.33 36.86
CA ASP A 30 65.82 0.00 38.04
C ASP A 30 67.25 -0.57 38.00
N HIS A 31 68.14 0.05 38.80
CA HIS A 31 69.46 -0.41 39.32
C HIS A 31 70.73 -0.10 38.51
N PRO A 32 71.93 -0.08 39.16
CA PRO A 32 72.30 0.51 40.45
C PRO A 32 73.64 1.28 40.40
N LEU A 33 73.96 1.99 41.48
CA LEU A 33 75.26 2.61 41.75
C LEU A 33 76.44 1.62 41.67
N PRO A 34 77.64 2.13 41.34
CA PRO A 34 78.79 1.94 42.24
C PRO A 34 79.64 3.20 42.47
N PHE A 35 80.06 3.38 43.72
CA PHE A 35 81.23 4.15 44.20
C PHE A 35 82.41 3.15 44.44
N PRO A 36 83.65 3.51 44.86
CA PRO A 36 84.34 4.81 45.00
C PRO A 36 85.85 4.78 44.58
N SER A 37 86.57 5.91 44.73
CA SER A 37 87.94 6.03 45.32
C SER A 37 88.29 7.52 45.38
N GLU A 38 88.44 8.17 46.54
CA GLU A 38 89.46 8.13 47.62
C GLU A 38 90.38 9.37 47.55
N GLY A 39 90.40 10.13 48.66
CA GLY A 39 91.13 11.39 48.84
C GLY A 39 91.01 11.85 50.30
N GLU A 40 91.93 11.35 51.11
CA GLU A 40 92.13 11.38 52.57
C GLU A 40 92.42 12.79 53.18
N TRP A 41 91.66 13.18 54.22
CA TRP A 41 91.96 13.88 55.52
C TRP A 41 93.05 14.99 55.64
N GLU A 42 93.06 16.05 56.47
CA GLU A 42 92.28 16.77 57.53
C GLU A 42 93.13 18.04 57.90
N PRO A 43 92.94 18.88 58.97
CA PRO A 43 91.78 19.32 59.75
C PRO A 43 91.69 20.88 59.93
N ILE A 44 90.66 21.31 60.67
CA ILE A 44 90.31 22.67 61.13
C ILE A 44 91.34 23.24 62.14
N PRO A 45 91.46 24.58 62.26
CA PRO A 45 91.40 25.16 63.60
C PRO A 45 90.37 26.30 63.72
N GLU A 46 89.71 26.24 64.87
CA GLU A 46 88.75 27.16 65.43
C GLU A 46 89.46 28.45 65.91
N ASN A 47 88.95 29.63 65.55
CA ASN A 47 89.08 30.77 66.44
C ASN A 47 87.83 31.66 66.44
N THR A 48 87.41 31.91 67.67
CA THR A 48 86.33 32.76 68.13
C THR A 48 86.59 34.21 67.75
N ASN A 49 85.57 34.94 67.29
CA ASN A 49 85.24 36.21 67.92
C ASN A 49 83.86 36.75 67.54
N VAL A 50 83.08 36.98 68.58
CA VAL A 50 81.76 37.60 68.60
C VAL A 50 81.87 39.06 68.19
N LYS A 51 81.05 39.48 67.21
CA LYS A 51 80.39 40.79 67.31
C LYS A 51 78.99 40.71 66.73
N ALA A 52 78.04 40.47 67.64
CA ALA A 52 76.63 40.72 67.40
C ALA A 52 76.41 42.23 67.21
N SER A 53 75.77 42.58 66.09
CA SER A 53 74.93 43.76 65.83
C SER A 53 74.95 43.96 64.30
N SER A 54 73.87 44.05 63.53
CA SER A 54 72.44 44.06 63.79
C SER A 54 71.77 44.14 62.41
N HIS A 55 71.59 43.01 61.71
CA HIS A 55 70.77 42.93 60.49
C HIS A 55 70.20 41.51 60.33
N SER A 56 69.39 41.07 61.31
CA SER A 56 68.83 39.70 61.35
C SER A 56 67.31 39.67 61.55
N SER A 57 66.62 40.77 61.29
CA SER A 57 65.15 40.85 61.37
C SER A 57 64.48 41.14 60.02
N SER A 58 65.20 41.72 59.05
CA SER A 58 64.65 42.12 57.75
C SER A 58 64.57 40.97 56.73
N LEU A 59 65.48 40.00 56.79
CA LEU A 59 65.59 38.90 55.82
C LEU A 59 64.51 37.81 56.02
N HIS A 60 64.21 37.46 57.28
CA HIS A 60 63.11 36.54 57.60
C HIS A 60 61.72 37.14 57.29
N GLY A 61 61.56 38.46 57.47
CA GLY A 61 60.36 39.18 57.06
C GLY A 61 60.15 39.14 55.54
N ALA A 62 61.21 39.39 54.76
CA ALA A 62 61.15 39.34 53.29
C ALA A 62 60.80 37.94 52.77
N VAL A 63 61.40 36.88 53.32
CA VAL A 63 61.09 35.49 52.96
C VAL A 63 59.64 35.13 53.27
N SER A 64 59.12 35.56 54.43
CA SER A 64 57.71 35.34 54.79
C SER A 64 56.73 36.06 53.83
N VAL A 65 57.07 37.27 53.38
CA VAL A 65 56.28 38.03 52.40
C VAL A 65 56.28 37.33 51.05
N ILE A 66 57.45 36.85 50.59
CA ILE A 66 57.59 36.12 49.34
C ILE A 66 56.79 34.82 49.36
N LEU A 67 56.88 34.03 50.44
CA LEU A 67 56.09 32.80 50.60
C LEU A 67 54.58 33.06 50.63
N GLY A 68 54.16 34.16 51.26
CA GLY A 68 52.76 34.59 51.24
C GLY A 68 52.27 34.90 49.82
N ILE A 69 53.07 35.62 49.03
CA ILE A 69 52.76 35.93 47.63
C ILE A 69 52.71 34.64 46.79
N PHE A 70 53.68 33.73 46.94
CA PHE A 70 53.66 32.44 46.24
C PHE A 70 52.42 31.62 46.59
N SER A 71 52.02 31.58 47.87
CA SER A 71 50.81 30.90 48.30
C SER A 71 49.55 31.51 47.66
N LEU A 72 49.44 32.84 47.62
CA LEU A 72 48.32 33.52 46.96
C LEU A 72 48.28 33.25 45.45
N VAL A 73 49.42 33.24 44.77
CA VAL A 73 49.51 32.90 43.35
C VAL A 73 49.09 31.46 43.11
N LEU A 74 49.54 30.51 43.94
CA LEU A 74 49.12 29.11 43.84
C LEU A 74 47.61 28.94 44.04
N LEU A 75 47.01 29.65 44.99
CA LEU A 75 45.56 29.62 45.21
C LEU A 75 44.78 30.15 43.99
N MET A 76 45.26 31.22 43.36
CA MET A 76 44.65 31.75 42.14
C MET A 76 44.73 30.75 40.98
N VAL A 77 45.88 30.10 40.81
CA VAL A 77 46.08 29.07 39.77
C VAL A 77 45.21 27.84 40.03
N CYS A 78 45.16 27.36 41.27
CA CYS A 78 44.27 26.26 41.66
C CYS A 78 42.79 26.62 41.44
N GLY A 79 42.39 27.84 41.78
CA GLY A 79 41.03 28.34 41.53
C GLY A 79 40.69 28.39 40.05
N PHE A 80 41.62 28.84 39.20
CA PHE A 80 41.44 28.85 37.75
C PHE A 80 41.29 27.44 37.18
N PHE A 81 42.16 26.50 37.56
CA PHE A 81 42.05 25.12 37.10
C PHE A 81 40.78 24.42 37.61
N ALA A 82 40.37 24.66 38.86
CA ALA A 82 39.13 24.14 39.41
C ALA A 82 37.90 24.67 38.65
N TYR A 83 37.91 25.97 38.31
CA TYR A 83 36.86 26.59 37.50
C TYR A 83 36.79 25.98 36.09
N GLN A 84 37.93 25.80 35.42
CA GLN A 84 37.99 25.18 34.09
C GLN A 84 37.51 23.73 34.09
N TYR A 85 37.87 22.97 35.14
CA TYR A 85 37.40 21.60 35.33
C TYR A 85 35.87 21.56 35.51
N PHE A 86 35.33 22.41 36.39
CA PHE A 86 33.90 22.47 36.66
C PHE A 86 33.09 22.88 35.42
N GLN A 87 33.55 23.90 34.68
CA GLN A 87 32.90 24.32 33.43
C GLN A 87 32.92 23.21 32.36
N SER A 88 34.00 22.42 32.30
CA SER A 88 34.12 21.31 31.36
C SER A 88 33.19 20.14 31.71
N ASP A 89 32.99 19.88 33.00
CA ASP A 89 32.11 18.82 33.52
C ASP A 89 30.63 19.11 33.22
N GLU A 90 30.17 20.33 33.51
CA GLU A 90 28.80 20.76 33.18
C GLU A 90 28.52 20.71 31.66
N ALA A 91 29.49 21.13 30.84
CA ALA A 91 29.38 21.09 29.39
C ALA A 91 29.34 19.64 28.84
N LEU A 92 30.05 18.71 29.47
CA LEU A 92 30.04 17.30 29.10
C LEU A 92 28.71 16.63 29.47
N GLU A 93 28.14 16.96 30.62
CA GLU A 93 26.84 16.45 31.04
C GLU A 93 25.71 16.93 30.12
N SER A 94 25.71 18.21 29.73
CA SER A 94 24.75 18.74 28.76
C SER A 94 24.82 17.98 27.43
N LYS A 95 26.02 17.80 26.87
CA LYS A 95 26.21 17.07 25.60
C LYS A 95 25.80 15.60 25.72
N ARG A 96 26.05 14.96 26.86
CA ARG A 96 25.61 13.58 27.13
C ARG A 96 24.08 13.47 27.12
N ASN A 97 23.38 14.44 27.73
CA ASN A 97 21.93 14.45 27.78
C ASN A 97 21.33 14.69 26.38
N ASP A 98 21.89 15.62 25.61
CA ASP A 98 21.48 15.86 24.22
C ASP A 98 21.69 14.60 23.35
N LEU A 99 22.85 13.95 23.49
CA LEU A 99 23.16 12.71 22.79
C LEU A 99 22.18 11.59 23.17
N LYS A 100 21.85 11.47 24.46
CA LYS A 100 20.88 10.48 24.93
C LYS A 100 19.49 10.72 24.35
N GLN A 101 19.02 11.97 24.38
CA GLN A 101 17.74 12.36 23.79
C GLN A 101 17.71 12.09 22.28
N TRP A 102 18.81 12.38 21.58
CA TRP A 102 18.95 12.10 20.17
C TRP A 102 18.88 10.58 19.91
N ILE A 103 19.62 9.77 20.66
CA ILE A 103 19.59 8.30 20.54
C ILE A 103 18.17 7.76 20.72
N GLU A 104 17.45 8.20 21.74
CA GLU A 104 16.05 7.78 22.00
C GLU A 104 15.11 8.19 20.84
N SER A 105 15.26 9.41 20.31
CA SER A 105 14.51 9.89 19.16
C SER A 105 14.76 9.03 17.90
N PHE A 106 16.02 8.67 17.64
CA PHE A 106 16.38 7.82 16.51
C PHE A 106 15.83 6.39 16.66
N HIS A 107 15.86 5.81 17.86
CA HIS A 107 15.28 4.49 18.12
C HIS A 107 13.77 4.50 17.85
N ASN A 108 13.04 5.48 18.39
CA ASN A 108 11.59 5.61 18.15
C ASN A 108 11.29 5.79 16.64
N LYS A 109 12.08 6.60 15.93
CA LYS A 109 11.91 6.76 14.48
C LYS A 109 12.19 5.46 13.71
N ALA A 110 13.21 4.70 14.10
CA ALA A 110 13.52 3.40 13.51
C ALA A 110 12.41 2.37 13.76
N GLU A 111 11.86 2.32 14.99
CA GLU A 111 10.71 1.48 15.31
C GLU A 111 9.48 1.83 14.46
N ASN A 112 9.19 3.12 14.30
CA ASN A 112 8.08 3.56 13.44
C ASN A 112 8.28 3.15 11.98
N VAL A 113 9.50 3.28 11.44
CA VAL A 113 9.82 2.81 10.08
C VAL A 113 9.65 1.30 9.97
N LEU A 114 10.08 0.54 10.98
CA LEU A 114 9.91 -0.91 11.02
C LEU A 114 8.42 -1.31 11.05
N GLN A 115 7.58 -0.58 11.79
CA GLN A 115 6.13 -0.80 11.80
C GLN A 115 5.51 -0.54 10.42
N VAL A 116 5.89 0.56 9.77
CA VAL A 116 5.41 0.88 8.42
C VAL A 116 5.86 -0.18 7.40
N ALA A 117 7.10 -0.69 7.52
CA ALA A 117 7.59 -1.76 6.65
C ALA A 117 6.78 -3.06 6.80
N LYS A 118 6.40 -3.42 8.03
CA LYS A 118 5.52 -4.58 8.29
C LYS A 118 4.15 -4.41 7.64
N VAL A 119 3.54 -3.23 7.77
CA VAL A 119 2.23 -2.95 7.15
C VAL A 119 2.34 -2.98 5.62
N LEU A 120 3.44 -2.48 5.06
CA LEU A 120 3.67 -2.53 3.62
C LEU A 120 3.75 -3.97 3.10
N ASP A 121 4.43 -4.85 3.84
CA ASP A 121 4.56 -6.27 3.49
C ASP A 121 3.20 -6.99 3.58
N GLN A 122 2.45 -6.78 4.66
CA GLN A 122 1.08 -7.29 4.80
C GLN A 122 0.16 -6.83 3.67
N ASN A 123 0.23 -5.54 3.31
CA ASN A 123 -0.56 -5.00 2.20
C ASN A 123 -0.16 -5.62 0.86
N LYS A 124 1.12 -5.92 0.66
CA LYS A 124 1.62 -6.59 -0.54
C LYS A 124 1.08 -8.02 -0.65
N GLU A 125 1.11 -8.78 0.44
CA GLU A 125 0.53 -10.13 0.47
C GLU A 125 -0.99 -10.10 0.22
N ALA A 126 -1.70 -9.15 0.83
CA ALA A 126 -3.13 -8.97 0.59
C ALA A 126 -3.44 -8.64 -0.88
N LEU A 127 -2.65 -7.77 -1.52
CA LEU A 127 -2.78 -7.44 -2.94
C LEU A 127 -2.53 -8.66 -3.84
N LEU A 128 -1.51 -9.46 -3.54
CA LEU A 128 -1.24 -10.71 -4.25
C LEU A 128 -2.40 -11.71 -4.08
N GLY A 129 -2.97 -11.80 -2.88
CA GLY A 129 -4.15 -12.62 -2.60
C GLY A 129 -5.36 -12.20 -3.44
N LEU A 130 -5.64 -10.88 -3.50
CA LEU A 130 -6.72 -10.34 -4.34
C LEU A 130 -6.47 -10.59 -5.84
N GLN A 131 -5.24 -10.44 -6.30
CA GLN A 131 -4.89 -10.71 -7.69
C GLN A 131 -5.08 -12.19 -8.04
N ASN A 132 -4.67 -13.11 -7.16
CA ASN A 132 -4.88 -14.54 -7.34
C ASN A 132 -6.38 -14.90 -7.35
N GLN A 133 -7.19 -14.29 -6.49
CA GLN A 133 -8.65 -14.44 -6.53
C GLN A 133 -9.24 -13.98 -7.87
N ASN A 134 -8.79 -12.84 -8.40
CA ASN A 134 -9.26 -12.35 -9.70
C ASN A 134 -8.94 -13.33 -10.84
N VAL A 135 -7.75 -13.94 -10.84
CA VAL A 135 -7.38 -14.98 -11.82
C VAL A 135 -8.30 -16.20 -11.70
N HIS A 136 -8.50 -16.72 -10.48
CA HIS A 136 -9.37 -17.86 -10.25
C HIS A 136 -10.83 -17.58 -10.64
N ILE A 137 -11.32 -16.36 -10.42
CA ILE A 137 -12.65 -15.94 -10.89
C ILE A 137 -12.70 -15.91 -12.41
N MET A 138 -11.68 -15.37 -13.08
CA MET A 138 -11.61 -15.33 -14.54
C MET A 138 -11.59 -16.73 -15.16
N GLU A 139 -10.82 -17.66 -14.58
CA GLU A 139 -10.79 -19.06 -14.99
C GLU A 139 -12.14 -19.73 -14.78
N ALA A 140 -12.76 -19.56 -13.60
CA ALA A 140 -14.10 -20.08 -13.33
C ALA A 140 -15.16 -19.49 -14.27
N LEU A 141 -15.07 -18.21 -14.63
CA LEU A 141 -15.96 -17.57 -15.61
C LEU A 141 -15.76 -18.14 -17.02
N GLN A 142 -14.51 -18.43 -17.40
CA GLN A 142 -14.19 -19.04 -18.69
C GLN A 142 -14.68 -20.50 -18.76
N ASP A 143 -14.52 -21.26 -17.67
CA ASP A 143 -15.05 -22.61 -17.54
C ASP A 143 -16.57 -22.62 -17.50
N LEU A 144 -17.22 -21.66 -16.83
CA LEU A 144 -18.67 -21.48 -16.91
C LEU A 144 -19.12 -21.18 -18.34
N LYS A 145 -18.37 -20.38 -19.09
CA LYS A 145 -18.66 -20.09 -20.50
C LYS A 145 -18.48 -21.32 -21.39
N PHE A 146 -17.52 -22.21 -21.08
CA PHE A 146 -17.23 -23.42 -21.87
C PHE A 146 -18.12 -24.61 -21.50
N THR A 147 -18.43 -24.80 -20.22
CA THR A 147 -19.39 -25.81 -19.71
C THR A 147 -20.85 -25.44 -20.00
N GLN A 148 -21.09 -24.17 -20.32
CA GLN A 148 -22.28 -23.68 -21.01
C GLN A 148 -22.10 -23.86 -22.54
N GLY A 149 -21.70 -25.05 -22.98
CA GLY A 149 -21.79 -25.43 -24.39
C GLY A 149 -23.21 -25.16 -24.89
N ASP A 150 -23.35 -24.50 -26.03
CA ASP A 150 -24.58 -23.85 -26.53
C ASP A 150 -25.86 -24.68 -26.30
N ARG A 151 -26.43 -24.57 -25.10
CA ARG A 151 -27.67 -25.29 -24.76
C ARG A 151 -28.89 -24.65 -25.42
N CYS A 152 -28.64 -23.58 -26.17
CA CYS A 152 -29.59 -22.91 -27.04
C CYS A 152 -29.65 -23.49 -28.45
N GLY A 153 -28.79 -24.47 -28.76
CA GLY A 153 -28.66 -25.12 -30.08
C GLY A 153 -27.40 -24.66 -30.83
N PRO A 154 -27.16 -25.17 -32.05
CA PRO A 154 -25.93 -24.89 -32.78
C PRO A 154 -25.61 -23.38 -32.92
N PRO A 155 -24.32 -22.98 -32.92
CA PRO A 155 -23.87 -21.58 -32.90
C PRO A 155 -24.47 -20.68 -33.99
N LEU A 156 -24.93 -21.27 -35.09
CA LEU A 156 -25.48 -20.58 -36.27
C LEU A 156 -26.81 -19.86 -36.02
N ASN A 157 -27.48 -20.08 -34.88
CA ASN A 157 -28.86 -19.64 -34.71
C ASN A 157 -29.01 -18.24 -34.08
N ASN A 158 -27.92 -17.52 -33.76
CA ASN A 158 -27.94 -16.20 -33.11
C ASN A 158 -28.77 -16.17 -31.81
N TRP A 159 -28.78 -17.25 -31.03
CA TRP A 159 -29.40 -17.30 -29.71
C TRP A 159 -28.37 -16.98 -28.64
N VAL A 160 -28.72 -16.12 -27.70
CA VAL A 160 -27.87 -15.78 -26.55
C VAL A 160 -28.44 -16.42 -25.29
N GLN A 161 -27.62 -17.15 -24.55
CA GLN A 161 -27.99 -17.72 -23.27
C GLN A 161 -27.81 -16.68 -22.14
N TYR A 162 -28.84 -16.51 -21.32
CA TYR A 162 -28.76 -15.70 -20.10
C TYR A 162 -29.71 -16.30 -19.04
N MET A 163 -29.22 -16.49 -17.81
CA MET A 163 -30.00 -17.02 -16.66
C MET A 163 -30.82 -18.28 -16.97
N GLY A 164 -30.24 -19.26 -17.66
CA GLY A 164 -30.89 -20.54 -17.95
C GLY A 164 -31.96 -20.49 -19.07
N ARG A 165 -32.04 -19.39 -19.80
CA ARG A 165 -32.91 -19.20 -20.96
C ARG A 165 -32.12 -18.74 -22.17
N CYS A 166 -32.69 -18.92 -23.34
CA CYS A 166 -32.14 -18.55 -24.63
C CYS A 166 -33.00 -17.45 -25.23
N TYR A 167 -32.36 -16.42 -25.78
CA TYR A 167 -33.01 -15.25 -26.36
C TYR A 167 -32.55 -15.01 -27.78
N HIS A 168 -33.45 -14.60 -28.66
CA HIS A 168 -33.15 -14.33 -30.06
C HIS A 168 -33.95 -13.14 -30.58
N GLN A 169 -33.27 -12.20 -31.22
CA GLN A 169 -33.90 -11.16 -32.03
C GLN A 169 -34.07 -11.66 -33.46
N THR A 170 -35.30 -11.70 -33.96
CA THR A 170 -35.56 -12.13 -35.33
C THR A 170 -35.00 -11.16 -36.35
N VAL A 171 -34.44 -11.70 -37.43
CA VAL A 171 -34.04 -10.91 -38.61
C VAL A 171 -35.27 -10.39 -39.35
N LYS A 172 -36.31 -11.24 -39.48
CA LYS A 172 -37.58 -10.85 -40.10
C LYS A 172 -38.27 -9.81 -39.22
N ARG A 173 -38.69 -8.70 -39.85
CA ARG A 173 -39.48 -7.63 -39.22
C ARG A 173 -40.95 -7.78 -39.60
N VAL A 174 -41.85 -7.74 -38.61
CA VAL A 174 -43.30 -7.96 -38.78
C VAL A 174 -44.10 -7.06 -37.83
N PRO A 175 -45.41 -6.84 -38.08
CA PRO A 175 -46.30 -6.26 -37.10
C PRO A 175 -46.30 -7.05 -35.78
N TRP A 176 -46.60 -6.37 -34.68
CA TRP A 176 -46.56 -6.95 -33.33
C TRP A 176 -47.40 -8.23 -33.20
N LEU A 177 -48.60 -8.23 -33.79
CA LEU A 177 -49.53 -9.37 -33.74
C LEU A 177 -48.95 -10.65 -34.34
N ASN A 178 -48.00 -10.53 -35.27
CA ASN A 178 -47.36 -11.65 -35.95
C ASN A 178 -46.12 -12.18 -35.22
N CYS A 179 -45.65 -11.50 -34.17
CA CYS A 179 -44.44 -11.91 -33.46
C CYS A 179 -44.61 -13.24 -32.72
N SER A 180 -45.79 -13.50 -32.19
CA SER A 180 -46.10 -14.75 -31.48
C SER A 180 -45.93 -15.96 -32.38
N ASP A 181 -46.63 -15.97 -33.52
CA ASP A 181 -46.51 -17.03 -34.54
C ASP A 181 -45.08 -17.17 -35.07
N LEU A 182 -44.37 -16.05 -35.24
CA LEU A 182 -42.98 -16.06 -35.69
C LEU A 182 -42.08 -16.76 -34.66
N CYS A 183 -42.20 -16.44 -33.37
CA CYS A 183 -41.44 -17.11 -32.32
C CYS A 183 -41.84 -18.60 -32.18
N ILE A 184 -43.12 -18.93 -32.32
CA ILE A 184 -43.60 -20.32 -32.32
C ILE A 184 -42.97 -21.13 -33.47
N SER A 185 -42.85 -20.53 -34.65
CA SER A 185 -42.17 -21.17 -35.80
C SER A 185 -40.70 -21.48 -35.55
N LEU A 186 -40.06 -20.74 -34.62
CA LEU A 186 -38.70 -20.97 -34.14
C LEU A 186 -38.64 -21.91 -32.91
N LYS A 187 -39.74 -22.60 -32.59
CA LYS A 187 -39.89 -23.46 -31.40
C LYS A 187 -39.58 -22.72 -30.09
N SER A 188 -40.11 -21.50 -29.99
CA SER A 188 -39.90 -20.58 -28.88
C SER A 188 -41.18 -19.80 -28.57
N SER A 189 -41.17 -18.97 -27.54
CA SER A 189 -42.29 -18.10 -27.17
C SER A 189 -41.95 -16.63 -27.41
N PHE A 190 -42.98 -15.81 -27.61
CA PHE A 190 -42.82 -14.37 -27.64
C PHE A 190 -42.36 -13.87 -26.27
N PHE A 191 -41.36 -13.00 -26.26
CA PHE A 191 -40.63 -12.67 -25.05
C PHE A 191 -41.45 -11.87 -24.05
N LYS A 192 -41.41 -12.35 -22.80
CA LYS A 192 -42.07 -11.78 -21.62
C LYS A 192 -41.11 -11.84 -20.44
N THR A 193 -40.81 -10.69 -19.83
CA THR A 193 -39.84 -10.67 -18.74
C THR A 193 -40.06 -9.55 -17.74
N GLU A 194 -39.36 -9.63 -16.62
CA GLU A 194 -39.25 -8.57 -15.62
C GLU A 194 -38.13 -7.56 -15.96
N ARG A 195 -38.21 -6.34 -15.42
CA ARG A 195 -37.25 -5.23 -15.72
C ARG A 195 -35.77 -5.64 -15.60
N ASN A 196 -35.39 -6.32 -14.52
CA ASN A 196 -33.98 -6.62 -14.25
C ASN A 196 -33.37 -7.56 -15.30
N SER A 197 -34.18 -8.46 -15.85
CA SER A 197 -33.76 -9.34 -16.94
C SER A 197 -33.76 -8.61 -18.28
N LEU A 198 -34.72 -7.69 -18.49
CA LEU A 198 -34.86 -6.94 -19.74
C LEU A 198 -33.60 -6.16 -20.12
N MET A 199 -33.05 -5.34 -19.21
CA MET A 199 -31.91 -4.46 -19.50
C MET A 199 -30.61 -5.23 -19.79
N ASN A 200 -30.43 -6.40 -19.18
CA ASN A 200 -29.26 -7.23 -19.43
C ASN A 200 -29.36 -7.92 -20.79
N ILE A 201 -30.55 -8.45 -21.13
CA ILE A 201 -30.81 -9.11 -22.40
C ILE A 201 -30.70 -8.13 -23.57
N THR A 202 -31.24 -6.91 -23.43
CA THR A 202 -31.19 -5.88 -24.49
C THR A 202 -29.75 -5.49 -24.85
N LYS A 203 -28.87 -5.36 -23.85
CA LYS A 203 -27.45 -5.04 -24.03
C LYS A 203 -26.68 -6.19 -24.64
N LEU A 204 -26.88 -7.41 -24.14
CA LEU A 204 -26.22 -8.61 -24.66
C LEU A 204 -26.51 -8.85 -26.15
N LEU A 205 -27.76 -8.62 -26.57
CA LEU A 205 -28.18 -8.81 -27.96
C LEU A 205 -28.01 -7.54 -28.83
N SER A 206 -27.64 -6.40 -28.25
CA SER A 206 -27.53 -5.11 -28.95
C SER A 206 -28.79 -4.77 -29.78
N VAL A 207 -29.95 -4.99 -29.17
CA VAL A 207 -31.24 -4.96 -29.88
C VAL A 207 -31.59 -3.57 -30.41
N ARG A 208 -32.33 -3.53 -31.51
CA ARG A 208 -32.83 -2.29 -32.11
C ARG A 208 -34.24 -2.51 -32.62
N GLN A 209 -35.16 -1.62 -32.26
CA GLN A 209 -36.55 -1.64 -32.74
C GLN A 209 -37.12 -3.06 -32.71
N THR A 210 -37.18 -3.64 -31.53
CA THR A 210 -37.60 -5.03 -31.34
C THR A 210 -38.83 -5.09 -30.47
N TRP A 211 -39.91 -5.69 -30.97
CA TRP A 211 -41.13 -5.94 -30.22
C TRP A 211 -40.89 -6.93 -29.08
N ILE A 212 -41.56 -6.66 -27.95
CA ILE A 212 -41.75 -7.60 -26.84
C ILE A 212 -43.24 -7.88 -26.67
N GLY A 213 -43.62 -8.90 -25.91
CA GLY A 213 -45.01 -9.32 -25.74
C GLY A 213 -45.92 -8.35 -24.98
N LEU A 214 -45.58 -7.06 -24.89
CA LEU A 214 -46.33 -6.06 -24.13
C LEU A 214 -47.07 -5.09 -25.06
N TYR A 215 -48.35 -4.88 -24.79
CA TYR A 215 -49.24 -4.02 -25.58
C TYR A 215 -50.20 -3.23 -24.70
N TYR A 216 -50.80 -2.18 -25.27
CA TYR A 216 -51.83 -1.40 -24.59
C TYR A 216 -53.21 -2.01 -24.79
N LYS A 217 -53.84 -2.46 -23.69
CA LYS A 217 -55.19 -3.03 -23.71
C LYS A 217 -56.25 -1.96 -23.52
N LYS A 218 -57.03 -1.71 -24.59
CA LYS A 218 -58.04 -0.65 -24.65
C LYS A 218 -59.16 -0.81 -23.62
N GLU A 219 -59.63 -2.02 -23.37
CA GLU A 219 -60.81 -2.25 -22.51
C GLU A 219 -60.55 -1.87 -21.06
N ASN A 220 -59.30 -1.98 -20.62
CA ASN A 220 -58.90 -1.75 -19.24
C ASN A 220 -58.06 -0.46 -19.07
N ASN A 221 -57.70 0.21 -20.16
CA ASN A 221 -56.73 1.32 -20.17
C ASN A 221 -55.42 0.97 -19.46
N GLU A 222 -54.83 -0.19 -19.74
CA GLU A 222 -53.64 -0.70 -19.04
C GLU A 222 -52.65 -1.39 -19.99
N TRP A 223 -51.36 -1.38 -19.62
CA TRP A 223 -50.34 -2.22 -20.25
C TRP A 223 -50.54 -3.68 -19.84
N LYS A 224 -50.58 -4.59 -20.82
CA LYS A 224 -50.72 -6.03 -20.60
C LYS A 224 -49.74 -6.82 -21.44
N TRP A 225 -49.33 -7.96 -20.91
CA TRP A 225 -48.68 -8.99 -21.71
C TRP A 225 -49.69 -9.65 -22.63
N GLU A 226 -49.21 -10.27 -23.72
CA GLU A 226 -50.02 -11.00 -24.69
C GLU A 226 -50.95 -12.05 -24.03
N ASP A 227 -50.50 -12.70 -22.96
CA ASP A 227 -51.29 -13.67 -22.19
C ASP A 227 -52.32 -13.03 -21.23
N GLY A 228 -52.44 -11.70 -21.26
CA GLY A 228 -53.36 -10.91 -20.44
C GLY A 228 -52.87 -10.60 -19.04
N SER A 229 -51.68 -11.05 -18.64
CA SER A 229 -51.13 -10.74 -17.31
C SER A 229 -50.63 -9.29 -17.23
N SER A 230 -50.63 -8.72 -16.04
CA SER A 230 -50.07 -7.37 -15.81
C SER A 230 -48.52 -7.41 -15.75
N PRO A 231 -47.83 -6.34 -16.20
CA PRO A 231 -46.41 -6.17 -15.94
C PRO A 231 -46.14 -5.98 -14.44
N SER A 232 -44.93 -6.33 -14.00
CA SER A 232 -44.50 -6.10 -12.63
C SER A 232 -44.40 -4.60 -12.33
N PRO A 233 -44.53 -4.15 -11.07
CA PRO A 233 -44.38 -2.74 -10.70
C PRO A 233 -43.05 -2.15 -11.14
N SER A 234 -41.99 -2.96 -11.12
CA SER A 234 -40.68 -2.58 -11.63
C SER A 234 -40.77 -2.25 -13.12
N LEU A 235 -41.35 -3.08 -13.98
CA LEU A 235 -41.43 -2.76 -15.41
C LEU A 235 -42.39 -1.58 -15.70
N SER A 236 -43.48 -1.46 -14.96
CA SER A 236 -44.50 -0.41 -15.16
C SER A 236 -43.92 1.01 -15.10
N TRP A 237 -42.91 1.27 -14.27
CA TRP A 237 -42.28 2.59 -14.20
C TRP A 237 -41.51 2.96 -15.48
N CYS A 238 -41.06 1.99 -16.28
CA CYS A 238 -40.42 2.27 -17.58
C CYS A 238 -41.42 2.57 -18.70
N LEU A 239 -42.71 2.41 -18.46
CA LEU A 239 -43.76 2.62 -19.46
C LEU A 239 -44.40 3.98 -19.22
N PRO A 240 -44.87 4.65 -20.28
CA PRO A 240 -45.62 5.88 -20.10
C PRO A 240 -46.93 5.59 -19.34
N GLU A 241 -47.39 6.59 -18.58
CA GLU A 241 -48.64 6.48 -17.83
C GLU A 241 -49.79 6.10 -18.77
N PRO A 242 -50.62 5.11 -18.41
CA PRO A 242 -51.71 4.67 -19.25
C PRO A 242 -52.68 5.80 -19.60
N ASN A 243 -52.91 6.01 -20.89
CA ASN A 243 -53.81 7.02 -21.44
C ASN A 243 -54.43 6.51 -22.76
N VAL A 244 -55.61 7.01 -23.12
CA VAL A 244 -56.35 6.66 -24.35
C VAL A 244 -55.54 6.88 -25.63
N ASP A 245 -54.55 7.77 -25.61
CA ASP A 245 -53.64 8.03 -26.75
C ASP A 245 -52.75 6.83 -27.09
N PHE A 246 -52.62 5.85 -26.18
CA PHE A 246 -51.87 4.62 -26.41
C PHE A 246 -52.71 3.50 -27.03
N GLN A 247 -53.98 3.75 -27.38
CA GLN A 247 -54.79 2.77 -28.11
C GLN A 247 -54.09 2.36 -29.42
N GLY A 248 -53.89 1.06 -29.61
CA GLY A 248 -53.19 0.53 -30.78
C GLY A 248 -51.65 0.64 -30.71
N LYS A 249 -51.09 1.04 -29.55
CA LYS A 249 -49.65 1.07 -29.32
C LYS A 249 -49.16 -0.23 -28.66
N CYS A 250 -48.01 -0.67 -29.12
CA CYS A 250 -47.26 -1.82 -28.63
C CYS A 250 -45.89 -1.36 -28.15
N VAL A 251 -45.23 -2.18 -27.33
CA VAL A 251 -43.95 -1.82 -26.69
C VAL A 251 -42.78 -2.48 -27.39
N TYR A 252 -41.79 -1.67 -27.75
CA TYR A 252 -40.53 -2.13 -28.31
C TYR A 252 -39.35 -1.75 -27.42
N ILE A 253 -38.24 -2.44 -27.64
CA ILE A 253 -36.97 -2.21 -26.97
C ILE A 253 -35.86 -1.87 -27.96
N ASN A 254 -34.97 -1.01 -27.51
CA ASN A 254 -33.62 -0.78 -28.04
C ASN A 254 -32.59 -1.20 -26.99
N ALA A 255 -31.30 -1.09 -27.31
CA ALA A 255 -30.21 -1.43 -26.41
C ALA A 255 -30.39 -0.83 -24.99
N ASP A 256 -30.77 0.45 -24.91
CA ASP A 256 -30.84 1.19 -23.63
C ASP A 256 -32.22 1.81 -23.33
N THR A 257 -33.20 1.71 -24.24
CA THR A 257 -34.50 2.37 -24.09
C THR A 257 -35.67 1.44 -24.38
N VAL A 258 -36.78 1.71 -23.69
CA VAL A 258 -38.09 1.11 -23.95
C VAL A 258 -38.97 2.20 -24.55
N GLY A 259 -39.70 1.89 -25.60
CA GLY A 259 -40.56 2.84 -26.30
C GLY A 259 -41.87 2.21 -26.75
N THR A 260 -42.78 3.05 -27.24
CA THR A 260 -44.07 2.62 -27.78
C THR A 260 -44.19 3.03 -29.24
N ASN A 261 -44.82 2.18 -30.06
CA ASN A 261 -45.15 2.53 -31.45
C ASN A 261 -46.43 1.82 -31.90
N ASP A 262 -46.98 2.19 -33.05
CA ASP A 262 -48.15 1.53 -33.63
C ASP A 262 -47.87 0.05 -33.84
N CYS A 263 -48.75 -0.81 -33.33
CA CYS A 263 -48.59 -2.27 -33.39
C CYS A 263 -48.47 -2.81 -34.83
N THR A 264 -48.91 -2.04 -35.83
CA THR A 264 -48.79 -2.36 -37.26
C THR A 264 -47.40 -2.11 -37.83
N THR A 265 -46.53 -1.38 -37.11
CA THR A 265 -45.17 -1.07 -37.56
C THR A 265 -44.31 -2.33 -37.62
N PRO A 266 -43.60 -2.59 -38.73
CA PRO A 266 -42.78 -3.78 -38.87
C PRO A 266 -41.45 -3.63 -38.11
N TYR A 267 -41.31 -4.35 -37.00
CA TYR A 267 -40.10 -4.44 -36.17
C TYR A 267 -39.67 -5.90 -35.98
N SER A 268 -38.43 -6.10 -35.53
CA SER A 268 -37.97 -7.44 -35.13
C SER A 268 -38.78 -7.94 -33.94
N CYS A 269 -38.81 -9.24 -33.69
CA CYS A 269 -39.46 -9.83 -32.53
C CYS A 269 -38.40 -10.41 -31.60
N MET A 270 -38.56 -10.20 -30.30
CA MET A 270 -37.74 -10.89 -29.30
C MET A 270 -38.40 -12.23 -28.96
N CYS A 271 -37.68 -13.33 -29.14
CA CYS A 271 -38.14 -14.67 -28.82
C CYS A 271 -37.32 -15.26 -27.67
N GLU A 272 -37.95 -16.11 -26.85
CA GLU A 272 -37.29 -16.81 -25.77
C GLU A 272 -37.66 -18.29 -25.69
N LYS A 273 -36.76 -19.10 -25.14
CA LYS A 273 -37.03 -20.51 -24.80
C LYS A 273 -36.18 -20.96 -23.62
N PRO A 274 -36.60 -21.97 -22.85
CA PRO A 274 -35.70 -22.59 -21.88
C PRO A 274 -34.51 -23.23 -22.60
N VAL A 275 -33.40 -23.27 -21.89
CA VAL A 275 -32.23 -24.07 -22.25
C VAL A 275 -32.62 -25.54 -22.40
N CYS A 276 -32.09 -26.23 -23.43
CA CYS A 276 -32.28 -27.68 -23.56
C CYS A 276 -31.64 -28.39 -22.35
N ALA A 277 -32.43 -29.24 -21.70
CA ALA A 277 -32.00 -30.11 -20.60
C ALA A 277 -31.29 -31.36 -21.15
#